data_AF-A0AA35L1C9-F1
#
_entry.id   AF-A0AA35L1C9-F1
#
_cell.length_a   1.000
_cell.length_b   1.000
_cell.length_c   1.000
_cell.angle_alpha   90.00
_cell.angle_beta   90.00
_cell.angle_gamma   90.00
#
_symmetry.space_group_name_H-M   'P 1'
#
loop_
_entity.id
_entity.type
_entity.pdbx_description
1 polymer ?
#
loop_
_entity_poly.entity_id
_entity_poly.type
_entity_poly.pdbx_seq_one_letter_code
_entity_poly.pdbx_strand_id
1 'polypeptide(L)'
;MRKGCKASPPRPFVGLVGCLIPKSNRYRFNTEGRFSTGTGGIMVLSLNSIAAVSLNMGIGKNGALPWPPLRNEFKYFQKMTVTPTQEGKQNVVIMGKRTWFSIPEKNRPLKGRINIVLSKELVKIPEGAHYLAQSLDQALDLLESPELASKIDMIWIVGGTSVYKAAMDKPVHQRLFVTRILHYFESDTFFPEIDLEKYRLLPSFPGVPADIQEENGIQYKFEVYEKSI
;
A
#
# COMPACT_ATOMS: atom_id res chain seq x y z
N MET A 1 -52.77 18.12 66.41
CA MET A 1 -52.43 16.83 65.75
C MET A 1 -51.14 17.01 64.96
N ARG A 2 -50.21 16.05 65.13
CA ARG A 2 -48.92 15.77 64.46
C ARG A 2 -48.76 16.41 63.06
N LYS A 3 -47.63 16.98 62.62
CA LYS A 3 -46.19 16.58 62.56
C LYS A 3 -45.40 17.89 62.24
N GLY A 4 -44.13 18.17 62.54
CA GLY A 4 -42.94 17.43 62.95
C GLY A 4 -41.73 18.19 62.36
N CYS A 5 -40.90 18.81 63.21
CA CYS A 5 -39.62 19.44 62.83
C CYS A 5 -38.58 18.39 62.38
N LYS A 6 -37.67 18.77 61.45
CA LYS A 6 -36.21 18.52 61.42
C LYS A 6 -35.70 18.82 60.00
N ALA A 7 -34.82 19.81 59.81
CA ALA A 7 -33.38 19.82 60.12
C ALA A 7 -32.58 18.86 59.22
N SER A 8 -31.63 19.47 58.51
CA SER A 8 -30.71 18.98 57.48
C SER A 8 -30.05 17.61 57.75
N PRO A 9 -29.76 16.83 56.69
CA PRO A 9 -29.06 15.56 56.84
C PRO A 9 -27.53 15.72 56.98
N PRO A 10 -26.86 14.75 57.62
CA PRO A 10 -25.42 14.77 57.89
C PRO A 10 -24.60 14.25 56.70
N ARG A 11 -23.34 14.68 56.62
CA ARG A 11 -22.31 14.06 55.76
C ARG A 11 -21.96 12.66 56.28
N PRO A 12 -21.74 11.66 55.41
CA PRO A 12 -20.90 10.53 55.75
C PRO A 12 -19.59 10.54 54.95
N PHE A 13 -18.55 10.09 55.64
CA PHE A 13 -17.20 9.81 55.15
C PHE A 13 -17.12 8.33 54.71
N VAL A 14 -16.31 8.07 53.69
CA VAL A 14 -15.70 6.78 53.25
C VAL A 14 -16.59 5.70 52.61
N GLY A 15 -16.17 5.27 51.41
CA GLY A 15 -16.60 4.02 50.77
C GLY A 15 -16.04 3.88 49.35
N LEU A 16 -14.82 3.36 49.25
CA LEU A 16 -14.13 2.98 48.01
C LEU A 16 -14.99 2.00 47.17
N VAL A 17 -15.35 2.36 45.93
CA VAL A 17 -15.52 1.40 44.82
C VAL A 17 -15.10 2.11 43.54
N GLY A 18 -13.83 1.93 43.15
CA GLY A 18 -13.33 2.36 41.85
C GLY A 18 -13.78 1.39 40.78
N CYS A 19 -14.75 1.79 39.95
CA CYS A 19 -15.00 1.14 38.67
C CYS A 19 -14.34 1.99 37.58
N LEU A 20 -13.17 1.54 37.12
CA LEU A 20 -12.40 2.14 36.04
C LEU A 20 -13.16 1.96 34.72
N ILE A 21 -13.81 3.02 34.24
CA ILE A 21 -14.19 3.16 32.83
C ILE A 21 -12.97 3.77 32.13
N PRO A 22 -12.27 3.06 31.23
CA PRO A 22 -11.20 3.67 30.46
C PRO A 22 -11.80 4.71 29.52
N LYS A 23 -11.35 5.95 29.68
CA LYS A 23 -11.68 7.06 28.79
C LYS A 23 -11.25 6.71 27.36
N SER A 24 -12.16 6.98 26.44
CA SER A 24 -12.02 6.95 25.00
C SER A 24 -10.63 7.38 24.50
N ASN A 25 -9.94 6.47 23.84
CA ASN A 25 -8.77 6.80 23.03
C ASN A 25 -9.26 7.56 21.79
N ARG A 26 -9.15 8.89 21.83
CA ARG A 26 -9.34 9.75 20.67
C ARG A 26 -8.16 9.54 19.73
N TYR A 27 -8.30 8.68 18.73
CA TYR A 27 -7.32 8.53 17.68
C TYR A 27 -7.30 9.79 16.81
N ARG A 28 -6.21 10.55 16.89
CA ARG A 28 -5.92 11.63 15.94
C ARG A 28 -5.21 11.01 14.74
N PHE A 29 -5.85 11.12 13.58
CA PHE A 29 -5.26 10.80 12.28
C PHE A 29 -4.26 11.90 11.91
N ASN A 30 -2.99 11.56 11.81
CA ASN A 30 -2.04 12.37 11.03
C ASN A 30 -1.90 11.75 9.64
N THR A 31 -1.83 12.60 8.63
CA THR A 31 -1.70 12.30 7.19
C THR A 31 -0.43 11.52 6.79
N GLU A 32 0.34 11.02 7.76
CA GLU A 32 1.69 10.45 7.60
C GLU A 32 1.75 8.92 7.72
N GLY A 33 0.61 8.23 7.88
CA GLY A 33 0.54 6.77 7.78
C GLY A 33 1.37 5.98 8.79
N ARG A 34 1.69 6.54 9.97
CA ARG A 34 2.43 5.84 11.03
C ARG A 34 1.52 5.53 12.22
N PHE A 35 1.43 4.25 12.56
CA PHE A 35 0.82 3.75 13.79
C PHE A 35 1.91 3.36 14.79
N SER A 36 1.71 3.71 16.06
CA SER A 36 2.59 3.33 17.18
C SER A 36 1.87 2.29 18.03
N THR A 37 2.47 1.10 18.19
CA THR A 37 2.11 0.15 19.23
C THR A 37 3.10 0.31 20.39
N GLY A 38 2.59 0.50 21.60
CA GLY A 38 3.34 0.97 22.78
C GLY A 38 4.34 0.00 23.41
N THR A 39 5.00 -0.85 22.65
CA THR A 39 6.07 -1.76 23.12
C THR A 39 7.13 -1.83 22.03
N GLY A 40 8.39 -1.55 22.36
CA GLY A 40 9.48 -1.28 21.39
C GLY A 40 9.78 -2.41 20.40
N GLY A 41 8.98 -2.50 19.33
CA GLY A 41 9.14 -3.39 18.20
C GLY A 41 8.68 -2.71 16.90
N ILE A 42 9.57 -2.74 15.92
CA ILE A 42 9.41 -2.68 14.45
C ILE A 42 8.35 -1.69 13.91
N MET A 43 8.82 -0.67 13.18
CA MET A 43 7.97 0.26 12.42
C MET A 43 7.08 -0.51 11.44
N VAL A 44 5.76 -0.44 11.61
CA VAL A 44 4.78 -1.07 10.72
C VAL A 44 4.92 -0.43 9.32
N LEU A 45 5.53 -1.17 8.39
CA LEU A 45 5.68 -0.79 6.98
C LEU A 45 4.32 -0.89 6.30
N SER A 46 3.71 0.27 6.01
CA SER A 46 2.54 0.32 5.11
C SER A 46 2.96 -0.10 3.71
N LEU A 47 2.16 -0.96 3.05
CA LEU A 47 2.43 -1.41 1.69
C LEU A 47 1.53 -0.69 0.68
N ASN A 48 2.11 -0.20 -0.41
CA ASN A 48 1.36 0.38 -1.52
C ASN A 48 1.46 -0.56 -2.72
N SER A 49 0.35 -1.05 -3.24
CA SER A 49 0.33 -1.74 -4.54
C SER A 49 -0.07 -0.75 -5.62
N ILE A 50 0.62 -0.75 -6.76
CA ILE A 50 0.23 0.05 -7.93
C ILE A 50 0.08 -0.86 -9.14
N ALA A 51 -1.06 -0.76 -9.84
CA ALA A 51 -1.38 -1.60 -10.99
C ALA A 51 -2.30 -0.86 -11.96
N ALA A 52 -2.12 -1.09 -13.26
CA ALA A 52 -3.12 -0.80 -14.26
C ALA A 52 -3.86 -2.09 -14.61
N VAL A 53 -5.20 -2.04 -14.65
CA VAL A 53 -6.08 -3.20 -14.84
C VAL A 53 -7.16 -2.89 -15.87
N SER A 54 -7.41 -3.82 -16.80
CA SER A 54 -8.56 -3.73 -17.72
C SER A 54 -9.88 -4.04 -17.01
N LEU A 55 -11.01 -3.84 -17.70
CA LEU A 55 -12.35 -4.11 -17.15
C LEU A 55 -12.56 -5.58 -16.71
N ASN A 56 -11.84 -6.53 -17.34
CA ASN A 56 -11.79 -7.94 -16.94
C ASN A 56 -10.67 -8.27 -15.94
N MET A 57 -10.17 -7.28 -15.19
CA MET A 57 -9.07 -7.41 -14.23
C MET A 57 -7.74 -7.87 -14.84
N GLY A 58 -7.57 -7.77 -16.15
CA GLY A 58 -6.37 -8.17 -16.86
C GLY A 58 -5.22 -7.19 -16.65
N ILE A 59 -4.01 -7.72 -16.44
CA ILE A 59 -2.77 -6.95 -16.26
C ILE A 59 -1.64 -7.38 -17.19
N GLY A 60 -1.81 -8.50 -17.89
CA GLY A 60 -0.79 -9.03 -18.78
C GLY A 60 -1.35 -10.01 -19.79
N LYS A 61 -0.72 -10.04 -20.96
CA LYS A 61 -0.90 -11.02 -22.02
C LYS A 61 0.45 -11.34 -22.63
N ASN A 62 0.83 -12.62 -22.68
CA ASN A 62 2.09 -13.11 -23.25
C ASN A 62 3.35 -12.38 -22.73
N GLY A 63 3.35 -11.98 -21.45
CA GLY A 63 4.49 -11.28 -20.83
C GLY A 63 4.59 -9.78 -21.14
N ALA A 64 3.60 -9.19 -21.82
CA ALA A 64 3.49 -7.76 -22.05
C ALA A 64 2.17 -7.21 -21.48
N LEU A 65 2.01 -5.88 -21.51
CA LEU A 65 0.72 -5.25 -21.17
C LEU A 65 -0.33 -5.59 -22.24
N PRO A 66 -1.61 -5.81 -21.87
CA PRO A 66 -2.66 -6.16 -22.82
C PRO A 66 -3.05 -5.03 -23.78
N TRP A 67 -2.69 -3.80 -23.45
CA TRP A 67 -3.01 -2.58 -24.21
C TRP A 67 -1.74 -1.92 -24.79
N PRO A 68 -1.90 -1.07 -25.83
CA PRO A 68 -0.82 -0.23 -26.32
C PRO A 68 -0.20 0.66 -25.22
N PRO A 69 1.08 1.05 -25.33
CA PRO A 69 1.74 1.92 -24.35
C PRO A 69 0.97 3.22 -24.09
N LEU A 70 0.56 3.44 -22.83
CA LEU A 70 -0.09 4.65 -22.34
C LEU A 70 0.96 5.50 -21.60
N ARG A 71 1.45 6.57 -22.24
CA ARG A 71 2.65 7.27 -21.77
C ARG A 71 2.37 8.10 -20.51
N ASN A 72 1.20 8.70 -20.40
CA ASN A 72 0.80 9.46 -19.22
C ASN A 72 0.45 8.54 -18.05
N GLU A 73 -0.05 7.33 -18.31
CA GLU A 73 -0.17 6.28 -17.29
C GLU A 73 1.21 5.89 -16.72
N PHE A 74 2.21 5.67 -17.58
CA PHE A 74 3.58 5.41 -17.11
C PHE A 74 4.21 6.59 -16.35
N LYS A 75 3.91 7.83 -16.73
CA LYS A 75 4.33 9.02 -15.96
C LYS A 75 3.68 9.02 -14.58
N TYR A 76 2.42 8.64 -14.47
CA TYR A 76 1.74 8.49 -13.18
C TYR A 76 2.43 7.41 -12.34
N PHE A 77 2.61 6.20 -12.88
CA PHE A 77 3.35 5.13 -12.21
C PHE A 77 4.73 5.59 -11.73
N GLN A 78 5.50 6.26 -12.60
CA GLN A 78 6.82 6.77 -12.26
C GLN A 78 6.72 7.80 -11.12
N LYS A 79 5.84 8.80 -11.24
CA LYS A 79 5.67 9.86 -10.24
C LYS A 79 5.33 9.28 -8.87
N MET A 80 4.36 8.37 -8.81
CA MET A 80 3.94 7.74 -7.54
C MET A 80 5.06 6.92 -6.91
N THR A 81 5.76 6.13 -7.71
CA THR A 81 6.78 5.21 -7.18
C THR A 81 8.12 5.89 -6.90
N VAL A 82 8.48 6.97 -7.58
CA VAL A 82 9.80 7.63 -7.42
C VAL A 82 9.83 8.70 -6.35
N THR A 83 8.69 9.30 -6.00
CA THR A 83 8.63 10.47 -5.11
C THR A 83 8.58 10.03 -3.64
N PRO A 84 9.65 10.18 -2.84
CA PRO A 84 9.59 9.95 -1.41
C PRO A 84 8.83 11.09 -0.72
N THR A 85 8.21 10.78 0.41
CA THR A 85 7.63 11.73 1.36
C THR A 85 8.69 12.34 2.28
N GLN A 86 9.82 11.66 2.46
CA GLN A 86 10.94 12.09 3.30
C GLN A 86 12.14 12.48 2.44
N GLU A 87 12.70 13.67 2.68
CA GLU A 87 13.91 14.14 2.01
C GLU A 87 15.11 13.24 2.31
N GLY A 88 15.95 13.02 1.30
CA GLY A 88 17.15 12.17 1.41
C GLY A 88 16.88 10.66 1.39
N LYS A 89 15.61 10.23 1.31
CA LYS A 89 15.23 8.81 1.25
C LYS A 89 14.82 8.38 -0.15
N GLN A 90 14.78 7.07 -0.36
CA GLN A 90 14.34 6.45 -1.61
C GLN A 90 13.16 5.53 -1.40
N ASN A 91 12.28 5.49 -2.39
CA ASN A 91 11.23 4.48 -2.43
C ASN A 91 11.78 3.14 -2.94
N VAL A 92 11.12 2.06 -2.52
CA VAL A 92 11.42 0.70 -2.93
C VAL A 92 10.34 0.21 -3.87
N VAL A 93 10.72 -0.45 -4.96
CA VAL A 93 9.83 -1.19 -5.85
C VAL A 93 10.13 -2.68 -5.76
N ILE A 94 9.12 -3.47 -5.41
CA ILE A 94 9.19 -4.92 -5.31
C ILE A 94 8.36 -5.53 -6.44
N MET A 95 8.97 -6.43 -7.21
CA MET A 95 8.31 -7.07 -8.34
C MET A 95 8.74 -8.51 -8.56
N GLY A 96 7.90 -9.32 -9.21
CA GLY A 96 8.23 -10.68 -9.59
C GLY A 96 9.16 -10.76 -10.80
N LYS A 97 9.86 -11.89 -10.96
CA LYS A 97 10.76 -12.18 -12.11
C LYS A 97 10.16 -11.83 -13.47
N ARG A 98 8.92 -12.24 -13.75
CA ARG A 98 8.27 -11.98 -15.05
C ARG A 98 8.04 -10.49 -15.31
N THR A 99 7.63 -9.75 -14.28
CA THR A 99 7.46 -8.29 -14.34
C THR A 99 8.79 -7.59 -14.55
N TRP A 100 9.87 -8.04 -13.90
CA TRP A 100 11.20 -7.51 -14.16
C TRP A 100 11.59 -7.67 -15.63
N PHE A 101 11.39 -8.87 -16.20
CA PHE A 101 11.77 -9.13 -17.59
C PHE A 101 10.85 -8.49 -18.63
N SER A 102 9.61 -8.12 -18.29
CA SER A 102 8.72 -7.39 -19.20
C SER A 102 9.05 -5.90 -19.33
N ILE A 103 9.78 -5.32 -18.38
CA ILE A 103 10.25 -3.93 -18.45
C ILE A 103 11.39 -3.85 -19.48
N PRO A 104 11.33 -2.94 -20.48
CA PRO A 104 12.41 -2.76 -21.45
C PRO A 104 13.76 -2.50 -20.79
N GLU A 105 14.84 -3.07 -21.31
CA GLU A 105 16.18 -2.98 -20.72
C GLU A 105 16.66 -1.55 -20.46
N LYS A 106 16.41 -0.62 -21.39
CA LYS A 106 16.73 0.81 -21.22
C LYS A 106 16.05 1.49 -20.01
N ASN A 107 14.99 0.86 -19.50
CA ASN A 107 14.21 1.31 -18.35
C ASN A 107 14.51 0.48 -17.09
N ARG A 108 15.43 -0.50 -17.15
CA ARG A 108 15.91 -1.29 -15.99
C ARG A 108 17.30 -0.79 -15.53
N PRO A 109 17.52 -0.62 -14.22
CA PRO A 109 16.51 -0.57 -13.16
C PRO A 109 15.58 0.64 -13.33
N LEU A 110 14.44 0.59 -12.65
CA LEU A 110 13.56 1.74 -12.51
C LEU A 110 14.31 2.84 -11.73
N LYS A 111 14.86 3.83 -12.45
CA LYS A 111 15.72 4.90 -11.90
C LYS A 111 15.09 5.61 -10.71
N GLY A 112 15.92 6.03 -9.75
CA GLY A 112 15.51 6.76 -8.54
C GLY A 112 14.83 5.91 -7.46
N ARG A 113 14.81 4.58 -7.61
CA ARG A 113 14.16 3.63 -6.71
C ARG A 113 15.08 2.44 -6.43
N ILE A 114 14.96 1.86 -5.25
CA ILE A 114 15.56 0.56 -4.94
C ILE A 114 14.70 -0.53 -5.57
N ASN A 115 15.29 -1.34 -6.44
CA ASN A 115 14.57 -2.37 -7.20
C ASN A 115 14.86 -3.75 -6.61
N ILE A 116 13.83 -4.42 -6.10
CA ILE A 116 13.89 -5.78 -5.55
C ILE A 116 13.12 -6.72 -6.46
N VAL A 117 13.79 -7.77 -6.94
CA VAL A 117 13.17 -8.82 -7.76
C VAL A 117 12.87 -10.03 -6.89
N LEU A 118 11.66 -10.57 -7.00
CA LEU A 118 11.24 -11.79 -6.35
C LEU A 118 11.35 -13.00 -7.30
N SER A 119 12.13 -14.00 -6.90
CA SER A 119 12.25 -15.26 -7.64
C SER A 119 12.77 -16.38 -6.74
N LYS A 120 12.17 -17.57 -6.87
CA LYS A 120 12.67 -18.80 -6.24
C LYS A 120 13.73 -19.53 -7.09
N GLU A 121 13.80 -19.22 -8.38
CA GLU A 121 14.65 -19.92 -9.36
C GLU A 121 15.96 -19.19 -9.64
N LEU A 122 15.98 -17.87 -9.46
CA LEU A 122 17.19 -17.10 -9.71
C LEU A 122 18.17 -17.34 -8.56
N VAL A 123 19.41 -17.65 -8.92
CA VAL A 123 20.51 -17.86 -7.97
C VAL A 123 21.38 -16.62 -7.81
N LYS A 124 21.21 -15.62 -8.68
CA LYS A 124 21.95 -14.35 -8.68
C LYS A 124 21.00 -13.19 -8.96
N ILE A 125 21.34 -12.03 -8.41
CA ILE A 125 20.62 -10.78 -8.66
C ILE A 125 20.62 -10.52 -10.18
N PRO A 126 19.46 -10.31 -10.83
CA PRO A 126 19.39 -9.94 -12.23
C PRO A 126 20.20 -8.68 -12.52
N GLU A 127 20.77 -8.59 -13.71
CA GLU A 127 21.52 -7.41 -14.14
C GLU A 127 20.70 -6.13 -13.97
N GLY A 128 21.28 -5.14 -13.29
CA GLY A 128 20.66 -3.85 -12.98
C GLY A 128 19.74 -3.83 -11.76
N ALA A 129 19.25 -4.97 -11.27
CA ALA A 129 18.49 -5.00 -10.02
C ALA A 129 19.41 -4.77 -8.81
N HIS A 130 18.86 -4.22 -7.72
CA HIS A 130 19.65 -3.95 -6.51
C HIS A 130 19.66 -5.17 -5.59
N TYR A 131 18.52 -5.85 -5.47
CA TYR A 131 18.35 -7.00 -4.58
C TYR A 131 17.51 -8.10 -5.21
N LEU A 132 17.73 -9.33 -4.75
CA LEU A 132 16.95 -10.52 -5.07
C LEU A 132 16.45 -11.14 -3.77
N ALA A 133 15.16 -11.48 -3.72
CA ALA A 133 14.55 -12.22 -2.63
C ALA A 133 13.69 -13.37 -3.17
N GLN A 134 13.50 -14.42 -2.38
CA GLN A 134 12.73 -15.60 -2.75
C GLN A 134 11.24 -15.48 -2.40
N SER A 135 10.89 -14.54 -1.52
CA SER A 135 9.53 -14.26 -1.08
C SER A 135 9.35 -12.77 -0.75
N LEU A 136 8.10 -12.34 -0.63
CA LEU A 136 7.79 -10.99 -0.15
C LEU A 136 8.30 -10.80 1.29
N ASP A 137 8.12 -11.80 2.16
CA ASP A 137 8.62 -11.75 3.54
C ASP A 137 10.12 -11.51 3.60
N GLN A 138 10.91 -12.27 2.85
CA GLN A 138 12.36 -12.06 2.81
C GLN A 138 12.74 -10.67 2.28
N ALA A 139 11.97 -10.12 1.33
CA ALA A 139 12.18 -8.76 0.87
C ALA A 139 11.86 -7.72 1.95
N LEU A 140 10.82 -7.94 2.76
CA LEU A 140 10.49 -7.06 3.88
C LEU A 140 11.55 -7.15 4.99
N ASP A 141 11.99 -8.36 5.35
CA ASP A 141 13.07 -8.58 6.33
C ASP A 141 14.36 -7.86 5.92
N LEU A 142 14.70 -7.92 4.62
CA LEU A 142 15.85 -7.20 4.05
C LEU A 142 15.73 -5.68 4.27
N LEU A 143 14.53 -5.12 4.08
CA LEU A 143 14.26 -3.70 4.22
C LEU A 143 14.29 -3.21 5.68
N GLU A 144 14.11 -4.12 6.63
CA GLU A 144 14.24 -3.84 8.06
C GLU A 144 15.71 -3.81 8.54
N SER A 145 16.67 -4.25 7.72
CA SER A 145 18.08 -4.16 8.05
C SER A 145 18.49 -2.70 8.34
N PRO A 146 19.38 -2.43 9.33
CA PRO A 146 19.76 -1.06 9.68
C PRO A 146 20.29 -0.21 8.51
N GLU A 147 20.94 -0.88 7.54
CA GLU A 147 21.47 -0.23 6.34
C GLU A 147 20.35 0.31 5.45
N LEU A 148 19.27 -0.44 5.26
CA LEU A 148 18.16 -0.07 4.38
C LEU A 148 17.09 0.73 5.10
N ALA A 149 16.76 0.40 6.34
CA ALA A 149 15.73 1.08 7.13
C ALA A 149 15.98 2.60 7.27
N SER A 150 17.25 3.03 7.25
CA SER A 150 17.63 4.44 7.29
C SER A 150 17.51 5.15 5.92
N LYS A 151 17.59 4.41 4.81
CA LYS A 151 17.60 4.93 3.43
C LYS A 151 16.22 4.92 2.77
N ILE A 152 15.30 4.08 3.22
CA ILE A 152 14.01 3.86 2.56
C ILE A 152 12.85 4.66 3.14
N ASP A 153 11.91 5.02 2.28
CA ASP A 153 10.65 5.66 2.66
C ASP A 153 9.43 4.76 2.39
N MET A 154 8.90 4.74 1.16
CA MET A 154 7.72 3.95 0.82
C MET A 154 8.07 2.63 0.12
N ILE A 155 7.29 1.58 0.40
CA ILE A 155 7.35 0.30 -0.31
C ILE A 155 6.22 0.23 -1.33
N TRP A 156 6.59 -0.03 -2.58
CA TRP A 156 5.68 -0.17 -3.72
C TRP A 156 5.74 -1.58 -4.29
N ILE A 157 4.62 -2.27 -4.28
CA ILE A 157 4.40 -3.54 -4.97
C ILE A 157 3.96 -3.21 -6.39
N VAL A 158 4.77 -3.57 -7.38
CA VAL A 158 4.54 -3.24 -8.79
C VAL A 158 4.23 -4.47 -9.65
N GLY A 159 3.87 -5.58 -8.99
CA GLY A 159 3.34 -6.80 -9.59
C GLY A 159 4.33 -7.95 -9.73
N GLY A 160 3.95 -9.06 -10.37
CA GLY A 160 2.64 -9.37 -10.94
C GLY A 160 1.68 -10.02 -9.94
N THR A 161 0.70 -10.77 -10.44
CA THR A 161 -0.42 -11.37 -9.69
C THR A 161 -0.01 -12.01 -8.37
N SER A 162 1.00 -12.89 -8.36
CA SER A 162 1.41 -13.59 -7.14
C SER A 162 1.98 -12.66 -6.08
N VAL A 163 2.65 -11.58 -6.49
CA VAL A 163 3.24 -10.59 -5.58
C VAL A 163 2.13 -9.69 -5.01
N TYR A 164 1.17 -9.28 -5.86
CA TYR A 164 -0.01 -8.55 -5.39
C TYR A 164 -0.81 -9.37 -4.37
N LYS A 165 -1.09 -10.66 -4.64
CA LYS A 165 -1.77 -11.55 -3.67
C LYS A 165 -1.01 -11.62 -2.35
N ALA A 166 0.28 -11.95 -2.41
CA ALA A 166 1.13 -12.06 -1.24
C ALA A 166 1.16 -10.76 -0.41
N ALA A 167 1.11 -9.59 -1.06
CA ALA A 167 0.99 -8.31 -0.39
C ALA A 167 -0.38 -8.14 0.24
N MET A 168 -1.47 -8.33 -0.52
CA MET A 168 -2.87 -8.18 -0.06
C MET A 168 -3.22 -9.04 1.16
N ASP A 169 -2.60 -10.21 1.27
CA ASP A 169 -2.77 -11.15 2.39
C ASP A 169 -2.06 -10.70 3.68
N LYS A 170 -1.17 -9.69 3.63
CA LYS A 170 -0.45 -9.22 4.83
C LYS A 170 -1.37 -8.49 5.82
N PRO A 171 -1.22 -8.73 7.14
CA PRO A 171 -1.96 -8.04 8.19
C PRO A 171 -1.36 -6.67 8.52
N VAL A 172 -1.05 -5.88 7.49
CA VAL A 172 -0.51 -4.51 7.62
C VAL A 172 -1.43 -3.53 6.91
N HIS A 173 -1.25 -2.23 7.16
CA HIS A 173 -1.96 -1.20 6.42
C HIS A 173 -1.57 -1.25 4.93
N GLN A 174 -2.57 -1.16 4.05
CA GLN A 174 -2.34 -1.25 2.61
C GLN A 174 -3.16 -0.23 1.84
N ARG A 175 -2.56 0.24 0.75
CA ARG A 175 -3.26 1.01 -0.29
C ARG A 175 -3.06 0.37 -1.65
N LEU A 176 -4.12 0.34 -2.45
CA LEU A 176 -4.09 -0.11 -3.84
C LEU A 176 -4.34 1.08 -4.75
N PHE A 177 -3.32 1.50 -5.49
CA PHE A 177 -3.38 2.51 -6.54
C PHE A 177 -3.68 1.81 -7.86
N VAL A 178 -4.93 1.88 -8.29
CA VAL A 178 -5.44 1.11 -9.42
C VAL A 178 -5.78 2.05 -10.56
N THR A 179 -5.03 2.00 -11.64
CA THR A 179 -5.45 2.59 -12.91
C THR A 179 -6.49 1.67 -13.56
N ARG A 180 -7.76 2.08 -13.58
CA ARG A 180 -8.83 1.36 -14.28
C ARG A 180 -8.81 1.72 -15.76
N ILE A 181 -8.31 0.82 -16.60
CA ILE A 181 -8.42 0.91 -18.05
C ILE A 181 -9.86 0.54 -18.43
N LEU A 182 -10.62 1.52 -18.94
CA LEU A 182 -12.06 1.41 -19.23
C LEU A 182 -12.33 0.69 -20.56
N HIS A 183 -11.60 -0.39 -20.81
CA HIS A 183 -11.73 -1.23 -22.00
C HIS A 183 -11.42 -2.70 -21.64
N TYR A 184 -12.04 -3.64 -22.36
CA TYR A 184 -11.74 -5.06 -22.24
C TYR A 184 -10.54 -5.43 -23.12
N PHE A 185 -9.57 -6.15 -22.56
CA PHE A 185 -8.45 -6.68 -23.32
C PHE A 185 -8.28 -8.17 -23.04
N GLU A 186 -7.95 -8.94 -24.07
CA GLU A 186 -7.59 -10.34 -23.87
C GLU A 186 -6.36 -10.42 -22.95
N SER A 187 -6.46 -11.23 -21.89
CA SER A 187 -5.44 -11.31 -20.85
C SER A 187 -5.26 -12.75 -20.40
N ASP A 188 -4.03 -13.11 -19.99
CA ASP A 188 -3.71 -14.40 -19.36
C ASP A 188 -3.23 -14.24 -17.91
N THR A 189 -2.98 -12.99 -17.50
CA THR A 189 -2.49 -12.62 -16.19
C THR A 189 -3.44 -11.57 -15.62
N PHE A 190 -3.94 -11.81 -14.42
CA PHE A 190 -5.02 -11.01 -13.82
C PHE A 190 -4.63 -10.44 -12.47
N PHE A 191 -5.09 -9.22 -12.17
CA PHE A 191 -5.01 -8.65 -10.84
C PHE A 191 -5.93 -9.43 -9.88
N PRO A 192 -5.55 -9.62 -8.60
CA PRO A 192 -6.43 -10.25 -7.62
C PRO A 192 -7.71 -9.42 -7.42
N GLU A 193 -8.82 -10.08 -7.10
CA GLU A 193 -10.06 -9.36 -6.80
C GLU A 193 -9.89 -8.46 -5.57
N ILE A 194 -10.46 -7.26 -5.63
CA ILE A 194 -10.44 -6.30 -4.53
C ILE A 194 -11.70 -6.53 -3.70
N ASP A 195 -11.54 -7.21 -2.58
CA ASP A 195 -12.61 -7.47 -1.62
C ASP A 195 -13.09 -6.14 -0.99
N LEU A 196 -14.28 -5.69 -1.36
CA LEU A 196 -14.85 -4.42 -0.92
C LEU A 196 -15.32 -4.42 0.54
N GLU A 197 -15.39 -5.58 1.20
CA GLU A 197 -15.58 -5.66 2.64
C GLU A 197 -14.27 -5.30 3.37
N LYS A 198 -13.12 -5.61 2.76
CA LYS A 198 -11.79 -5.32 3.29
C LYS A 198 -11.17 -4.02 2.77
N TYR A 199 -11.59 -3.54 1.61
CA TYR A 199 -11.02 -2.37 0.96
C TYR A 199 -12.09 -1.35 0.63
N ARG A 200 -11.86 -0.11 1.06
CA ARG A 200 -12.72 1.03 0.76
C ARG A 200 -12.09 1.86 -0.36
N LEU A 201 -12.87 2.17 -1.39
CA LEU A 201 -12.49 3.17 -2.40
C LEU A 201 -12.50 4.57 -1.76
N LEU A 202 -11.39 5.29 -1.89
CA LEU A 202 -11.28 6.67 -1.44
C LEU A 202 -11.90 7.61 -2.49
N PRO A 203 -12.64 8.66 -2.07
CA PRO A 203 -13.25 9.60 -3.01
C PRO A 203 -12.21 10.47 -3.73
N SER A 204 -11.04 10.70 -3.10
CA SER A 204 -9.89 11.35 -3.70
C SER A 204 -8.63 11.00 -2.91
N PHE A 205 -7.46 11.20 -3.52
CA PHE A 205 -6.16 11.06 -2.85
C PHE A 205 -5.20 12.16 -3.32
N PRO A 206 -4.42 12.78 -2.43
CA PRO A 206 -3.50 13.85 -2.80
C PRO A 206 -2.53 13.45 -3.93
N GLY A 207 -2.46 14.27 -4.98
CA GLY A 207 -1.57 14.04 -6.12
C GLY A 207 -2.07 13.03 -7.16
N VAL A 208 -3.26 12.46 -6.97
CA VAL A 208 -3.92 11.54 -7.90
C VAL A 208 -5.06 12.28 -8.63
N PRO A 209 -5.04 12.34 -9.98
CA PRO A 209 -6.12 12.96 -10.76
C PRO A 209 -7.46 12.24 -10.57
N ALA A 210 -8.54 13.00 -10.42
CA ALA A 210 -9.90 12.46 -10.26
C ALA A 210 -10.63 12.26 -11.60
N ASP A 211 -10.27 13.04 -12.62
CA ASP A 211 -10.94 13.01 -13.92
C ASP A 211 -10.55 11.78 -14.75
N ILE A 212 -11.42 11.42 -15.70
CA ILE A 212 -11.10 10.43 -16.72
C ILE A 212 -9.98 10.98 -17.61
N GLN A 213 -8.96 10.14 -17.83
CA GLN A 213 -7.85 10.39 -18.74
C GLN A 213 -8.11 9.63 -20.04
N GLU A 214 -7.52 10.09 -21.14
CA GLU A 214 -7.61 9.41 -22.43
C GLU A 214 -6.26 9.49 -23.17
N GLU A 215 -5.78 8.35 -23.66
CA GLU A 215 -4.61 8.26 -24.53
C GLU A 215 -4.86 7.24 -25.62
N ASN A 216 -4.58 7.58 -26.88
CA ASN A 216 -4.77 6.69 -28.03
C ASN A 216 -6.20 6.10 -28.13
N GLY A 217 -7.23 6.87 -27.75
CA GLY A 217 -8.63 6.42 -27.72
C GLY A 217 -8.96 5.44 -26.60
N ILE A 218 -8.05 5.23 -25.64
CA ILE A 218 -8.26 4.36 -24.47
C ILE A 218 -8.48 5.27 -23.27
N GLN A 219 -9.68 5.19 -22.70
CA GLN A 219 -10.03 5.90 -21.47
C GLN A 219 -9.59 5.13 -20.24
N TYR A 220 -9.10 5.84 -19.23
CA TYR A 220 -8.75 5.26 -17.94
C TYR A 220 -8.91 6.27 -16.80
N LYS A 221 -9.05 5.78 -15.58
CA LYS A 221 -9.11 6.62 -14.37
C LYS A 221 -8.24 6.05 -13.26
N PHE A 222 -7.80 6.89 -12.35
CA PHE A 222 -7.00 6.48 -11.21
C PHE A 222 -7.89 6.32 -9.97
N GLU A 223 -7.81 5.17 -9.33
CA GLU A 223 -8.53 4.86 -8.10
C GLU A 223 -7.53 4.54 -6.98
N VAL A 224 -7.88 4.91 -5.75
CA VAL A 224 -7.10 4.53 -4.57
C VAL A 224 -8.01 3.81 -3.61
N TYR A 225 -7.69 2.55 -3.32
CA TYR A 225 -8.35 1.77 -2.29
C TYR A 225 -7.50 1.75 -1.03
N GLU A 226 -8.14 1.79 0.13
CA GLU A 226 -7.47 1.67 1.43
C GLU A 226 -8.05 0.48 2.18
N LYS A 227 -7.18 -0.36 2.73
CA LYS A 227 -7.58 -1.53 3.53
C LYS A 227 -8.22 -1.03 4.83
N SER A 228 -9.49 -1.40 5.04
CA SER A 228 -10.20 -1.25 6.30
C SER A 228 -9.52 -2.14 7.34
N ILE A 229 -9.02 -1.54 8.42
CA ILE A 229 -8.44 -2.25 9.58
C ILE A 229 -9.54 -2.51 10.59
#